data_AF-A0A3B3HW14-F1
#
_entry.id   AF-A0A3B3HW14-F1
#
_cell.length_a   1.000
_cell.length_b   1.000
_cell.length_c   1.000
_cell.angle_alpha   90.00
_cell.angle_beta   90.00
_cell.angle_gamma   90.00
#
_symmetry.space_group_name_H-M   'P 1'
#
loop_
_entity.id
_entity.type
_entity.pdbx_description
1 polymer ?
#
loop_
_entity_poly.entity_id
_entity_poly.type
_entity_poly.pdbx_seq_one_letter_code
_entity_poly.pdbx_strand_id
1 'polypeptide(L)'
;MDFCHTTVVILLAVLTASSGAPFGAHDACEVVRDSSLVLSYIAKNASEEVKKGSTDQANFSSKLAFMQASDMCDPDSLRHKSMPCVGKIFKTLKSYSSAVKRISGFQSCMKPARKVEHALEKLQTDMRKCVKTLGGLRDSLNLVNSEEDTQPIEHWKEPLLCSYTLDRLFSFSVFTARVFAAGDPAQHTASSAQKCM
;
A
#
# COMPACT_ATOMS: atom_id res chain seq x y z
N MET A 1 24.46 -79.94 -0.70
CA MET A 1 23.07 -80.27 -0.99
C MET A 1 22.23 -79.74 0.16
N ASP A 2 21.42 -78.68 0.09
CA ASP A 2 21.16 -77.67 -0.93
C ASP A 2 20.65 -76.42 -0.21
N PHE A 3 20.95 -75.26 -0.79
CA PHE A 3 20.48 -73.95 -0.37
C PHE A 3 18.96 -73.86 -0.52
N CYS A 4 18.27 -73.30 0.48
CA CYS A 4 16.94 -72.74 0.27
C CYS A 4 16.94 -71.28 0.73
N HIS A 5 17.13 -70.40 -0.26
CA HIS A 5 16.91 -68.97 -0.15
C HIS A 5 15.45 -68.71 0.16
N THR A 6 15.15 -68.03 1.27
CA THR A 6 13.85 -67.38 1.44
C THR A 6 14.10 -65.88 1.55
N THR A 7 13.61 -65.21 0.52
CA THR A 7 13.75 -63.81 0.16
C THR A 7 13.13 -62.91 1.22
N VAL A 8 13.91 -61.94 1.72
CA VAL A 8 13.42 -60.83 2.52
C VAL A 8 12.68 -59.87 1.60
N VAL A 9 11.34 -59.94 1.57
CA VAL A 9 10.53 -58.92 0.91
C VAL A 9 10.25 -57.81 1.93
N ILE A 10 11.09 -56.78 1.84
CA ILE A 10 10.91 -55.48 2.50
C ILE A 10 9.66 -54.83 1.91
N LEU A 11 8.56 -54.81 2.66
CA LEU A 11 7.40 -53.94 2.39
C LEU A 11 7.46 -52.74 3.33
N LEU A 12 8.44 -51.87 3.08
CA LEU A 12 8.45 -50.48 3.54
C LEU A 12 7.45 -49.73 2.65
N ALA A 13 6.16 -49.84 2.96
CA ALA A 13 5.17 -48.89 2.48
C ALA A 13 5.40 -47.58 3.26
N VAL A 14 6.37 -46.79 2.78
CA VAL A 14 6.52 -45.40 3.18
C VAL A 14 5.23 -44.70 2.75
N LEU A 15 4.39 -44.39 3.72
CA LEU A 15 3.35 -43.40 3.56
C LEU A 15 4.05 -42.05 3.38
N THR A 16 4.53 -41.76 2.17
CA THR A 16 4.68 -40.37 1.73
C THR A 16 3.29 -39.86 1.38
N ALA A 17 2.45 -39.71 2.41
CA ALA A 17 1.53 -38.60 2.39
C ALA A 17 2.42 -37.36 2.53
N SER A 18 2.96 -36.88 1.41
CA SER A 18 3.27 -35.46 1.30
C SER A 18 1.92 -34.77 1.42
N SER A 19 1.53 -34.52 2.67
CA SER A 19 0.58 -33.48 3.01
C SER A 19 1.26 -32.21 2.53
N GLY A 20 1.05 -31.90 1.26
CA GLY A 20 1.20 -30.55 0.77
C GLY A 20 0.23 -29.75 1.63
N ALA A 21 0.76 -29.16 2.70
CA ALA A 21 0.06 -28.11 3.41
C ALA A 21 -0.49 -27.19 2.34
N PRO A 22 -1.78 -26.80 2.41
CA PRO A 22 -2.37 -25.94 1.39
C PRO A 22 -1.42 -24.76 1.19
N PHE A 23 -0.87 -24.63 -0.02
CA PHE A 23 -0.05 -23.50 -0.41
C PHE A 23 -0.80 -22.25 0.07
N GLY A 24 -0.15 -21.55 1.00
CA GLY A 24 -0.81 -20.68 1.97
C GLY A 24 -1.80 -19.74 1.31
N ALA A 25 -2.94 -19.53 1.97
CA ALA A 25 -3.72 -18.34 1.71
C ALA A 25 -2.78 -17.14 1.92
N HIS A 26 -2.27 -16.56 0.83
CA HIS A 26 -1.48 -15.34 0.90
C HIS A 26 -2.28 -14.32 1.68
N ASP A 27 -1.68 -13.76 2.73
CA ASP A 27 -2.28 -12.69 3.48
C ASP A 27 -2.56 -11.52 2.51
N ALA A 28 -3.84 -11.18 2.33
CA ALA A 28 -4.23 -10.13 1.39
C ALA A 28 -3.61 -8.77 1.74
N CYS A 29 -3.21 -8.58 3.00
CA CYS A 29 -2.51 -7.39 3.49
C CYS A 29 -0.99 -7.47 3.24
N GLU A 30 -0.41 -8.66 3.01
CA GLU A 30 0.96 -8.79 2.54
C GLU A 30 1.12 -8.17 1.13
N VAL A 31 0.13 -8.35 0.25
CA VAL A 31 0.18 -7.74 -1.09
C VAL A 31 0.12 -6.20 -1.02
N VAL A 32 -0.51 -5.65 0.03
CA VAL A 32 -0.54 -4.21 0.29
C VAL A 32 0.85 -3.69 0.64
N ARG A 33 1.63 -4.42 1.43
CA ARG A 33 3.04 -4.10 1.73
C ARG A 33 3.83 -3.89 0.44
N ASP A 34 3.77 -4.86 -0.45
CA ASP A 34 4.58 -4.84 -1.67
C ASP A 34 4.13 -3.69 -2.60
N SER A 35 2.82 -3.50 -2.77
CA SER A 35 2.27 -2.39 -3.56
C SER A 35 2.58 -1.01 -2.99
N SER A 36 2.62 -0.87 -1.66
CA SER A 36 2.94 0.40 -1.01
C SER A 36 4.43 0.74 -1.09
N LEU A 37 5.32 -0.25 -1.09
CA LEU A 37 6.74 -0.07 -1.40
C LEU A 37 6.95 0.38 -2.85
N VAL A 38 6.29 -0.28 -3.81
CA VAL A 38 6.34 0.10 -5.23
C VAL A 38 5.83 1.53 -5.43
N LEU A 39 4.70 1.89 -4.82
CA LEU A 39 4.18 3.25 -4.87
C LEU A 39 5.18 4.24 -4.27
N SER A 40 5.82 3.91 -3.15
CA SER A 40 6.81 4.79 -2.52
C SER A 40 8.01 5.05 -3.40
N TYR A 41 8.52 4.02 -4.07
CA TYR A 41 9.60 4.17 -5.04
C TYR A 41 9.20 5.08 -6.21
N ILE A 42 8.03 4.84 -6.82
CA ILE A 42 7.56 5.60 -7.97
C ILE A 42 7.24 7.05 -7.58
N ALA A 43 6.57 7.26 -6.45
CA ALA A 43 6.20 8.58 -5.95
C ALA A 43 7.45 9.41 -5.59
N LYS A 44 8.47 8.79 -5.00
CA LYS A 44 9.76 9.44 -4.76
C LYS A 44 10.39 9.94 -6.06
N ASN A 45 10.52 9.05 -7.04
CA ASN A 45 11.13 9.41 -8.33
C ASN A 45 10.34 10.51 -9.05
N ALA A 46 9.01 10.43 -9.01
CA ALA A 46 8.13 11.46 -9.59
C ALA A 46 8.27 12.81 -8.88
N SER A 47 8.33 12.81 -7.54
CA SER A 47 8.60 14.01 -6.72
C SER A 47 9.95 14.65 -7.08
N GLU A 48 11.01 13.84 -7.16
CA GLU A 48 12.35 14.33 -7.51
C GLU A 48 12.42 14.84 -8.95
N GLU A 49 11.75 14.20 -9.90
CA GLU A 49 11.69 14.60 -11.32
C GLU A 49 11.10 16.01 -11.46
N VAL A 50 10.02 16.30 -10.73
CA VAL A 50 9.32 17.60 -10.79
C VAL A 50 10.12 18.70 -10.07
N LYS A 51 10.80 18.36 -8.97
CA LYS A 51 11.65 19.31 -8.23
C LYS A 51 12.88 19.77 -9.00
N LYS A 52 13.48 18.89 -9.81
CA LYS A 52 14.65 19.25 -10.64
C LYS A 52 14.34 20.38 -11.63
N GLY A 53 13.07 20.64 -11.93
CA GLY A 53 12.61 21.71 -12.81
C GLY A 53 12.13 22.99 -12.11
N SER A 54 12.16 23.08 -10.77
CA SER A 54 11.57 24.22 -10.05
C SER A 54 12.38 24.65 -8.83
N THR A 55 12.66 25.96 -8.74
CA THR A 55 13.30 26.62 -7.58
C THR A 55 12.28 27.25 -6.61
N ASP A 56 10.99 27.19 -6.94
CA ASP A 56 9.95 27.93 -6.22
C ASP A 56 9.46 27.13 -5.02
N GLN A 57 10.04 27.44 -3.86
CA GLN A 57 9.59 26.94 -2.57
C GLN A 57 8.49 27.86 -2.01
N ALA A 58 7.34 27.90 -2.67
CA ALA A 58 6.17 28.59 -2.13
C ALA A 58 5.52 27.74 -1.02
N ASN A 59 5.04 28.39 0.06
CA ASN A 59 4.16 27.75 1.06
C ASN A 59 2.80 27.46 0.42
N PHE A 60 2.76 26.42 -0.41
CA PHE A 60 1.58 25.95 -1.10
C PHE A 60 0.94 24.82 -0.29
N SER A 61 -0.37 24.93 -0.03
CA SER A 61 -1.15 23.85 0.59
C SER A 61 -2.47 23.72 -0.17
N SER A 62 -2.83 22.48 -0.51
CA SER A 62 -4.14 22.15 -1.07
C SER A 62 -4.92 21.24 -0.11
N LYS A 63 -6.24 21.17 -0.31
CA LYS A 63 -7.15 20.27 0.41
C LYS A 63 -6.90 18.80 0.00
N LEU A 64 -5.76 18.23 0.39
CA LEU A 64 -5.50 16.80 0.31
C LEU A 64 -5.89 16.14 1.62
N ALA A 65 -6.48 14.95 1.54
CA ALA A 65 -6.67 14.13 2.72
C ALA A 65 -5.31 13.74 3.32
N PHE A 66 -5.23 13.72 4.65
CA PHE A 66 -4.01 13.35 5.38
C PHE A 66 -4.33 12.46 6.57
N MET A 67 -3.29 11.75 7.02
CA MET A 67 -3.31 10.94 8.22
C MET A 67 -3.05 11.83 9.44
N GLN A 68 -3.82 11.64 10.50
CA GLN A 68 -3.76 12.37 11.77
C GLN A 68 -3.32 11.43 12.89
N ALA A 69 -2.78 11.99 13.97
CA ALA A 69 -2.42 11.22 15.16
C ALA A 69 -3.62 10.46 15.75
N SER A 70 -4.82 11.02 15.63
CA SER A 70 -6.08 10.39 16.10
C SER A 70 -6.57 9.25 15.21
N ASP A 71 -5.94 8.97 14.07
CA ASP A 71 -6.36 7.89 13.16
C ASP A 71 -5.90 6.49 13.63
N MET A 72 -5.32 6.36 14.82
CA MET A 72 -5.02 5.08 15.51
C MET A 72 -4.08 4.15 14.72
N CYS A 73 -3.09 4.74 14.02
CA CYS A 73 -2.11 4.01 13.23
C CYS A 73 -0.79 3.75 13.97
N ASP A 74 -0.74 3.98 15.28
CA ASP A 74 0.39 3.59 16.11
C ASP A 74 0.40 2.05 16.33
N PRO A 75 1.57 1.45 16.59
CA PRO A 75 1.69 -0.01 16.72
C PRO A 75 0.76 -0.62 17.77
N ASP A 76 0.49 0.07 18.88
CA ASP A 76 -0.35 -0.48 19.96
C ASP A 76 -1.82 -0.50 19.54
N SER A 77 -2.32 0.59 18.97
CA SER A 77 -3.66 0.65 18.40
C SER A 77 -3.87 -0.39 17.30
N LEU A 78 -2.89 -0.59 16.42
CA LEU A 78 -2.99 -1.55 15.31
C LEU A 78 -3.16 -3.00 15.79
N ARG A 79 -2.46 -3.41 16.87
CA ARG A 79 -2.62 -4.75 17.47
C ARG A 79 -4.03 -5.00 17.98
N HIS A 80 -4.64 -4.00 18.61
CA HIS A 80 -5.93 -4.15 19.27
C HIS A 80 -7.10 -3.90 18.33
N LYS A 81 -6.96 -2.93 17.43
CA LYS A 81 -8.02 -2.47 16.53
C LYS A 81 -7.43 -1.77 15.30
N SER A 82 -6.99 -2.55 14.31
CA SER A 82 -6.38 -2.04 13.07
C SER A 82 -7.34 -1.30 12.13
N MET A 83 -8.64 -1.63 12.18
CA MET A 83 -9.62 -1.18 11.19
C MET A 83 -9.81 0.34 11.04
N PRO A 84 -9.85 1.15 12.11
CA PRO A 84 -9.90 2.61 12.00
C PRO A 84 -8.74 3.18 11.15
N CYS A 85 -7.52 2.74 11.43
CA CYS A 85 -6.34 3.14 10.66
C CYS A 85 -6.42 2.66 9.21
N VAL A 86 -6.65 1.37 9.00
CA VAL A 86 -6.69 0.76 7.66
C VAL A 86 -7.78 1.39 6.79
N GLY A 87 -8.97 1.62 7.36
CA GLY A 87 -10.07 2.32 6.69
C GLY A 87 -9.71 3.75 6.32
N LYS A 88 -9.02 4.47 7.21
CA LYS A 88 -8.54 5.83 6.94
C LYS A 88 -7.48 5.84 5.83
N ILE A 89 -6.53 4.93 5.84
CA ILE A 89 -5.53 4.78 4.76
C ILE A 89 -6.24 4.58 3.42
N PHE A 90 -7.22 3.68 3.36
CA PHE A 90 -7.96 3.42 2.11
C PHE A 90 -8.73 4.65 1.62
N LYS A 91 -9.34 5.41 2.52
CA LYS A 91 -10.00 6.69 2.20
C LYS A 91 -9.01 7.74 1.69
N THR A 92 -7.88 7.92 2.37
CA THR A 92 -6.83 8.86 1.96
C THR A 92 -6.24 8.49 0.60
N LEU A 93 -6.06 7.19 0.33
CA LEU A 93 -5.59 6.67 -0.95
C LEU A 93 -6.53 7.01 -2.12
N LYS A 94 -7.86 6.99 -1.89
CA LYS A 94 -8.84 7.44 -2.90
C LYS A 94 -8.68 8.93 -3.21
N SER A 95 -8.51 9.77 -2.17
CA SER A 95 -8.26 11.21 -2.34
C SER A 95 -7.00 11.48 -3.15
N TYR A 96 -5.90 10.76 -2.90
CA TYR A 96 -4.68 10.89 -3.70
C TYR A 96 -4.86 10.44 -5.15
N SER A 97 -5.64 9.41 -5.41
CA SER A 97 -5.94 8.98 -6.79
C SER A 97 -6.70 10.05 -7.56
N SER A 98 -7.72 10.67 -6.95
CA SER A 98 -8.39 11.82 -7.56
C SER A 98 -7.42 12.99 -7.81
N ALA A 99 -6.56 13.30 -6.84
CA ALA A 99 -5.58 14.38 -6.99
C ALA A 99 -4.54 14.10 -8.09
N VAL A 100 -4.00 12.87 -8.16
CA VAL A 100 -3.04 12.45 -9.18
C VAL A 100 -3.67 12.49 -10.57
N LYS A 101 -4.91 12.00 -10.70
CA LYS A 101 -5.67 12.08 -11.95
C LYS A 101 -5.88 13.53 -12.41
N ARG A 102 -6.12 14.45 -11.46
CA ARG A 102 -6.23 15.89 -11.77
C ARG A 102 -4.92 16.46 -12.30
N ILE A 103 -3.81 16.22 -11.58
CA ILE A 103 -2.49 16.77 -11.98
C ILE A 103 -1.91 16.08 -13.22
N SER A 104 -2.37 14.88 -13.60
CA SER A 104 -1.90 14.20 -14.82
C SER A 104 -2.35 14.90 -16.11
N GLY A 105 -3.33 15.81 -16.01
CA GLY A 105 -3.72 16.73 -17.08
C GLY A 105 -2.79 17.95 -17.24
N PHE A 106 -1.92 18.23 -16.27
CA PHE A 106 -1.03 19.39 -16.32
C PHE A 106 0.19 19.12 -17.19
N GLN A 107 0.55 20.07 -18.06
CA GLN A 107 1.70 19.91 -18.95
C GLN A 107 3.00 19.72 -18.16
N SER A 108 3.12 20.37 -17.01
CA SER A 108 4.27 20.28 -16.09
C SER A 108 4.43 18.91 -15.40
N CYS A 109 3.36 18.12 -15.32
CA CYS A 109 3.29 16.94 -14.44
C CYS A 109 2.88 15.64 -15.16
N MET A 110 2.39 15.73 -16.40
CA MET A 110 1.73 14.63 -17.09
C MET A 110 2.54 13.32 -17.09
N LYS A 111 3.84 13.37 -17.41
CA LYS A 111 4.70 12.18 -17.47
C LYS A 111 4.89 11.53 -16.09
N PRO A 112 5.38 12.23 -15.04
CA PRO A 112 5.54 11.63 -13.72
C PRO A 112 4.21 11.21 -13.09
N ALA A 113 3.15 12.01 -13.24
CA ALA A 113 1.83 11.68 -12.67
C ALA A 113 1.21 10.41 -13.25
N ARG A 114 1.32 10.17 -14.57
CA ARG A 114 0.81 8.92 -15.18
C ARG A 114 1.49 7.65 -14.68
N LYS A 115 2.80 7.71 -14.39
CA LYS A 115 3.53 6.58 -13.78
C LYS A 115 2.98 6.25 -12.39
N VAL A 116 2.68 7.29 -11.62
CA VAL A 116 2.14 7.20 -10.26
C VAL A 116 0.70 6.69 -10.26
N GLU A 117 -0.12 7.12 -11.22
CA GLU A 117 -1.53 6.72 -11.36
C GLU A 117 -1.68 5.20 -11.39
N HIS A 118 -0.87 4.50 -12.20
CA HIS A 118 -0.91 3.04 -12.28
C HIS A 118 -0.55 2.36 -10.94
N ALA A 119 0.45 2.88 -10.23
CA ALA A 119 0.84 2.34 -8.92
C ALA A 119 -0.24 2.57 -7.85
N LEU A 120 -0.94 3.70 -7.91
CA LEU A 120 -2.07 4.01 -7.04
C LEU A 120 -3.25 3.06 -7.28
N GLU A 121 -3.60 2.78 -8.54
CA GLU A 121 -4.68 1.85 -8.90
C GLU A 121 -4.40 0.43 -8.38
N LYS A 122 -3.14 -0.02 -8.51
CA LYS A 122 -2.70 -1.31 -7.97
C LYS A 122 -2.86 -1.34 -6.45
N LEU A 123 -2.31 -0.35 -5.74
CA LEU A 123 -2.42 -0.29 -4.28
C LEU A 123 -3.88 -0.21 -3.81
N GLN A 124 -4.74 0.54 -4.50
CA GLN A 124 -6.18 0.60 -4.18
C GLN A 124 -6.86 -0.75 -4.32
N THR A 125 -6.52 -1.49 -5.38
CA THR A 125 -7.07 -2.82 -5.61
C THR A 125 -6.64 -3.79 -4.52
N ASP A 126 -5.36 -3.76 -4.13
CA ASP A 126 -4.82 -4.63 -3.09
C ASP A 126 -5.36 -4.25 -1.70
N MET A 127 -5.44 -2.95 -1.40
CA MET A 127 -6.10 -2.44 -0.18
C MET A 127 -7.55 -2.89 -0.08
N ARG A 128 -8.30 -2.87 -1.19
CA ARG A 128 -9.70 -3.33 -1.21
C ARG A 128 -9.80 -4.82 -0.83
N LYS A 129 -8.84 -5.65 -1.24
CA LYS A 129 -8.78 -7.07 -0.86
C LYS A 129 -8.44 -7.24 0.62
N CYS A 130 -7.42 -6.54 1.12
CA CYS A 130 -7.04 -6.56 2.54
C CYS A 130 -8.19 -6.08 3.45
N VAL A 131 -8.86 -4.96 3.13
CA VAL A 131 -10.02 -4.48 3.90
C VAL A 131 -11.17 -5.50 3.91
N LYS A 132 -11.36 -6.24 2.81
CA LYS A 132 -12.33 -7.34 2.74
C LYS A 132 -12.00 -8.47 3.69
N THR A 133 -10.74 -8.90 3.74
CA THR A 133 -10.31 -10.00 4.62
C THR A 133 -10.36 -9.62 6.09
N LEU A 134 -10.12 -8.34 6.42
CA LEU A 134 -10.22 -7.82 7.80
C LEU A 134 -11.68 -7.60 8.28
N GLY A 135 -12.69 -7.99 7.50
CA GLY A 135 -14.11 -7.87 7.88
C GLY A 135 -14.72 -6.47 7.73
N GLY A 136 -14.03 -5.55 7.05
CA GLY A 136 -14.38 -4.12 7.00
C GLY A 136 -15.47 -3.68 6.02
N LEU A 137 -16.49 -4.50 5.75
CA LEU A 137 -17.26 -4.35 4.50
C LEU A 137 -18.63 -3.67 4.50
N ARG A 138 -19.16 -3.11 5.60
CA ARG A 138 -20.45 -2.39 5.50
C ARG A 138 -20.35 -0.88 5.39
N ASP A 139 -19.42 -0.23 6.07
CA ASP A 139 -19.43 1.25 6.15
C ASP A 139 -18.32 1.94 5.33
N SER A 140 -17.20 1.27 5.06
CA SER A 140 -16.02 1.89 4.40
C SER A 140 -16.09 1.94 2.86
N LEU A 141 -17.02 1.24 2.22
CA LEU A 141 -17.16 1.24 0.75
C LEU A 141 -18.04 2.39 0.23
N ASN A 142 -18.99 2.87 1.03
CA ASN A 142 -19.99 3.87 0.63
C ASN A 142 -19.66 5.31 1.05
N LEU A 143 -18.63 5.53 1.86
CA LEU A 143 -18.23 6.87 2.29
C LEU A 143 -17.01 7.32 1.50
N VAL A 144 -17.27 8.09 0.44
CA VAL A 144 -16.58 9.34 0.06
C VAL A 144 -16.86 9.57 -1.43
N ASN A 145 -17.82 10.45 -1.69
CA ASN A 145 -17.66 11.37 -2.80
C ASN A 145 -16.43 12.21 -2.42
N SER A 146 -15.30 12.01 -3.09
CA SER A 146 -14.28 13.05 -3.08
C SER A 146 -15.00 14.27 -3.62
N GLU A 147 -15.19 15.31 -2.81
CA GLU A 147 -15.56 16.62 -3.32
C GLU A 147 -14.44 17.00 -4.27
N GLU A 148 -14.67 16.72 -5.55
CA GLU A 148 -13.79 17.12 -6.62
C GLU A 148 -13.86 18.64 -6.60
N ASP A 149 -12.78 19.28 -6.19
CA ASP A 149 -12.67 20.73 -6.20
C ASP A 149 -12.71 21.14 -7.68
N THR A 150 -13.93 21.43 -8.16
CA THR A 150 -14.27 21.72 -9.56
C THR A 150 -13.82 23.11 -9.99
N GLN A 151 -13.21 23.88 -9.08
CA GLN A 151 -12.70 25.18 -9.42
C GLN A 151 -11.56 25.06 -10.44
N PRO A 152 -11.61 25.84 -11.53
CA PRO A 152 -10.53 25.87 -12.51
C PRO A 152 -9.24 26.33 -11.84
N ILE A 153 -8.17 25.59 -12.11
CA ILE A 153 -6.84 25.84 -11.55
C ILE A 153 -6.13 26.80 -12.47
N GLU A 154 -5.65 27.90 -11.92
CA GLU A 154 -4.83 28.85 -12.67
C GLU A 154 -3.52 28.17 -13.10
N HIS A 155 -3.13 28.36 -14.36
CA HIS A 155 -2.00 27.66 -14.98
C HIS A 155 -0.68 27.79 -14.20
N TRP A 156 -0.42 28.97 -13.60
CA TRP A 156 0.78 29.19 -12.80
C TRP A 156 0.84 28.34 -11.53
N LYS A 157 -0.30 27.84 -11.02
CA LYS A 157 -0.36 26.94 -9.86
C LYS A 157 -0.04 25.49 -10.21
N GLU A 158 -0.09 25.10 -11.49
CA GLU A 158 0.07 23.70 -11.91
C GLU A 158 1.41 23.07 -11.46
N PRO A 159 2.58 23.72 -11.64
CA PRO A 159 3.85 23.14 -11.21
C PRO A 159 3.94 22.97 -9.68
N LEU A 160 3.41 23.94 -8.92
CA LEU A 160 3.37 23.91 -7.46
C LEU A 160 2.41 22.82 -6.94
N LEU A 161 1.24 22.69 -7.57
CA LEU A 161 0.28 21.62 -7.26
C LEU A 161 0.85 20.24 -7.56
N CYS A 162 1.57 20.10 -8.67
CA CYS A 162 2.23 18.86 -9.06
C CYS A 162 3.27 18.43 -8.01
N SER A 163 4.21 19.32 -7.68
CA SER A 163 5.27 19.02 -6.70
C SER A 163 4.69 18.72 -5.32
N TYR A 164 3.77 19.55 -4.84
CA TYR A 164 3.10 19.35 -3.55
C TYR A 164 2.35 18.02 -3.46
N THR A 165 1.59 17.67 -4.50
CA THR A 165 0.80 16.43 -4.51
C THR A 165 1.68 15.19 -4.50
N LEU A 166 2.75 15.19 -5.31
CA LEU A 166 3.68 14.06 -5.39
C LEU A 166 4.52 13.91 -4.11
N ASP A 167 4.93 15.02 -3.49
CA ASP A 167 5.64 15.01 -2.20
C ASP A 167 4.79 14.44 -1.07
N ARG A 168 3.53 14.89 -1.00
CA ARG A 168 2.59 14.42 0.01
C ARG A 168 2.22 12.96 -0.21
N LEU A 169 2.07 12.55 -1.47
CA LEU A 169 1.85 11.16 -1.83
C LEU A 169 3.05 10.27 -1.44
N PHE A 170 4.28 10.69 -1.70
CA PHE A 170 5.47 9.96 -1.27
C PHE A 170 5.52 9.79 0.26
N SER A 171 5.22 10.86 1.01
CA SER A 171 5.16 10.78 2.47
C SER A 171 4.08 9.79 2.94
N PHE A 172 2.90 9.85 2.32
CA PHE A 172 1.79 8.95 2.61
C PHE A 172 2.09 7.48 2.24
N SER A 173 2.79 7.24 1.14
CA SER A 173 3.12 5.88 0.70
C SER A 173 4.13 5.22 1.63
N VAL A 174 5.14 5.97 2.10
CA VAL A 174 6.10 5.49 3.10
C VAL A 174 5.40 5.14 4.40
N PHE A 175 4.48 6.01 4.85
CA PHE A 175 3.67 5.75 6.02
C PHE A 175 2.83 4.46 5.85
N THR A 176 2.17 4.30 4.70
CA THR A 176 1.38 3.11 4.39
C THR A 176 2.24 1.84 4.42
N ALA A 177 3.42 1.87 3.80
CA ALA A 177 4.35 0.74 3.80
C ALA A 177 4.77 0.31 5.22
N ARG A 178 4.89 1.27 6.15
CA ARG A 178 5.21 0.96 7.56
C ARG A 178 4.05 0.29 8.29
N VAL A 179 2.82 0.76 8.08
CA VAL A 179 1.62 0.16 8.70
C VAL A 179 1.46 -1.30 8.26
N PHE A 180 1.76 -1.61 7.00
CA PHE A 180 1.67 -2.96 6.44
C PHE A 180 3.01 -3.71 6.42
N ALA A 181 4.05 -3.25 7.13
CA ALA A 181 5.38 -3.86 7.06
C ALA A 181 5.38 -5.35 7.44
N ALA A 182 4.51 -5.73 8.39
CA ALA A 182 4.32 -7.10 8.84
C ALA A 182 3.29 -7.90 8.00
N GLY A 183 2.73 -7.32 6.92
CA GLY A 183 1.53 -7.84 6.26
C GLY A 183 0.28 -7.32 6.97
N ASP A 184 -0.49 -8.21 7.59
CA ASP A 184 -1.61 -7.87 8.47
C ASP A 184 -1.15 -6.88 9.57
N PRO A 185 -1.71 -5.66 9.62
CA PRO A 185 -1.35 -4.66 10.63
C PRO A 185 -1.61 -5.12 12.08
N ALA A 186 -2.47 -6.11 12.32
CA ALA A 186 -2.65 -6.65 13.67
C ALA A 186 -1.45 -7.52 14.13
N GLN A 187 -0.61 -7.97 13.19
CA GLN A 187 0.49 -8.91 13.42
C GLN A 187 1.85 -8.25 13.64
N HIS A 188 1.92 -6.92 13.84
CA HIS A 188 3.14 -6.31 14.38
C HIS A 188 3.45 -7.03 15.69
N THR A 189 4.45 -7.91 15.75
CA THR A 189 4.92 -8.49 17.02
C THR A 189 5.85 -7.49 17.68
N ALA A 190 5.93 -7.44 19.01
CA ALA A 190 6.81 -6.49 19.72
C ALA A 190 8.32 -6.74 19.47
N SER A 191 8.66 -7.58 18.50
CA SER A 191 9.99 -8.11 18.22
C SER A 191 10.45 -7.87 16.78
N SER A 192 9.64 -7.28 15.88
CA SER A 192 10.10 -6.98 14.51
C SER A 192 10.78 -5.62 14.39
N ALA A 193 11.25 -5.05 15.50
CA ALA A 193 12.44 -4.19 15.44
C ALA A 193 13.58 -5.08 14.92
N GLN A 194 13.57 -5.32 13.62
CA GLN A 194 14.67 -5.85 12.86
C GLN A 194 15.80 -4.89 13.21
N LYS A 195 16.70 -5.36 14.11
CA LYS A 195 17.90 -4.64 14.46
C LYS A 195 18.48 -4.17 13.14
N CYS A 196 18.49 -2.86 12.91
CA CYS A 196 19.34 -2.31 11.89
C CYS A 196 20.75 -2.74 12.31
N MET A 197 21.29 -3.74 11.61
CA MET A 197 22.73 -4.04 11.67
C MET A 197 23.47 -2.92 10.96
#